data_AF-A0A0Q6ZB59-F1
#
_entry.id   AF-A0A0Q6ZB59-F1
#
_cell.length_a   1.000
_cell.length_b   1.000
_cell.length_c   1.000
_cell.angle_alpha   90.00
_cell.angle_beta   90.00
_cell.angle_gamma   90.00
#
_symmetry.space_group_name_H-M   'P 1'
#
loop_
_entity.id
_entity.type
_entity.pdbx_description
1 polymer ?
#
loop_
_entity_poly.entity_id
_entity_poly.type
_entity_poly.pdbx_seq_one_letter_code
_entity_poly.pdbx_strand_id
1 'polypeptide(L)'
;MSRPRLSRLPLLLLPAAIWLTVPATLTVAQTASPPATTPATPPAAPAPADPAPAAQAPSPPAATAPEMATPAPATPSASTPGTATPPAATPPAAAQTPATSPADQKAQATEPFGEEVTLTAKKVLSLRGTSNWESAFDNIVESVKTLTAFLDKQGVKAAGPALIVYTSTDDAGFSFLTEIPVDQDVTNLGKDMSMSQSPDGKTLKFVHHGSYDNMDNTYEAITNHLDDKKLEAKDTFVEEYVTNPLTTAEDKLVINVFVPLK
;
A
#
# COMPACT_ATOMS: atom_id res chain seq x y z
N MET A 1 -48.52 -1.41 -15.16
CA MET A 1 -47.49 -0.37 -15.39
C MET A 1 -46.15 -1.10 -15.55
N SER A 2 -45.91 -1.84 -16.63
CA SER A 2 -45.52 -1.41 -17.98
C SER A 2 -44.17 -0.66 -18.04
N ARG A 3 -43.06 -1.43 -18.05
CA ARG A 3 -41.97 -1.18 -19.03
C ARG A 3 -42.56 -1.56 -20.40
N PRO A 4 -42.32 -0.86 -21.53
CA PRO A 4 -41.04 -1.01 -22.26
C PRO A 4 -40.64 0.11 -23.29
N ARG A 5 -39.43 -0.04 -23.87
CA ARG A 5 -39.06 0.03 -25.31
C ARG A 5 -37.94 1.01 -25.73
N LEU A 6 -36.91 0.38 -26.32
CA LEU A 6 -36.23 0.67 -27.60
C LEU A 6 -36.01 2.13 -28.01
N SER A 7 -34.79 2.49 -28.42
CA SER A 7 -34.41 2.46 -29.84
C SER A 7 -32.94 2.85 -30.09
N ARG A 8 -32.45 2.37 -31.23
CA ARG A 8 -31.11 2.45 -31.82
C ARG A 8 -30.83 3.80 -32.50
N LEU A 9 -29.52 4.14 -32.61
CA LEU A 9 -28.73 4.80 -33.70
C LEU A 9 -29.34 5.92 -34.58
N PRO A 10 -28.54 6.90 -35.09
CA PRO A 10 -27.57 6.65 -36.18
C PRO A 10 -26.25 7.45 -36.06
N LEU A 11 -25.07 6.85 -36.30
CA LEU A 11 -24.30 6.84 -37.57
C LEU A 11 -24.60 7.99 -38.54
N LEU A 12 -23.67 8.95 -38.67
CA LEU A 12 -23.58 9.86 -39.80
C LEU A 12 -22.28 9.60 -40.56
N LEU A 13 -22.42 9.14 -41.81
CA LEU A 13 -21.38 9.15 -42.84
C LEU A 13 -21.19 10.58 -43.37
N LEU A 14 -19.97 10.92 -43.80
CA LEU A 14 -19.74 11.57 -45.10
C LEU A 14 -18.32 11.32 -45.65
N PRO A 15 -18.13 11.36 -46.98
CA PRO A 15 -17.05 10.71 -47.73
C PRO A 15 -16.06 11.72 -48.35
N ALA A 16 -14.90 11.24 -48.83
CA ALA A 16 -14.33 11.68 -50.11
C ALA A 16 -13.13 10.80 -50.50
N ALA A 17 -13.20 10.27 -51.71
CA ALA A 17 -12.20 9.44 -52.36
C ALA A 17 -11.12 10.29 -53.04
N ILE A 18 -9.87 9.81 -53.05
CA ILE A 18 -8.92 10.05 -54.16
C ILE A 18 -8.15 8.75 -54.41
N TRP A 19 -8.29 8.27 -55.64
CA TRP A 19 -7.59 7.14 -56.24
C TRP A 19 -6.16 7.54 -56.63
N LEU A 20 -5.18 6.64 -56.42
CA LEU A 20 -4.13 6.45 -57.41
C LEU A 20 -3.62 5.01 -57.43
N THR A 21 -3.64 4.46 -58.63
CA THR A 21 -3.40 3.07 -59.03
C THR A 21 -1.92 2.79 -59.25
N VAL A 22 -1.43 1.64 -58.77
CA VAL A 22 -0.24 0.96 -59.32
C VAL A 22 -0.55 -0.54 -59.45
N PRO A 23 -0.43 -1.16 -60.65
CA PRO A 23 -0.70 -2.57 -60.85
C PRO A 23 0.56 -3.40 -60.62
N ALA A 24 0.45 -4.48 -59.84
CA ALA A 24 1.40 -5.58 -59.90
C ALA A 24 0.61 -6.89 -59.93
N THR A 25 0.65 -7.51 -61.09
CA THR A 25 0.13 -8.84 -61.41
C THR A 25 0.78 -9.90 -60.53
N LEU A 26 -0.01 -10.79 -59.94
CA LEU A 26 0.38 -12.19 -59.70
C LEU A 26 -0.86 -13.08 -59.50
N THR A 27 -1.03 -13.95 -60.50
CA THR A 27 -1.66 -15.27 -60.59
C THR A 27 -2.29 -15.90 -59.34
N VAL A 28 -3.50 -16.41 -59.59
CA VAL A 28 -4.32 -17.38 -58.85
C VAL A 28 -3.54 -18.62 -58.40
N ALA A 29 -3.68 -18.95 -57.11
CA ALA A 29 -3.69 -20.33 -56.64
C ALA A 29 -4.90 -20.51 -55.70
N GLN A 30 -5.88 -21.26 -56.17
CA GLN A 30 -6.94 -21.86 -55.37
C GLN A 30 -6.32 -22.91 -54.44
N THR A 31 -6.80 -23.02 -53.20
CA THR A 31 -7.31 -24.28 -52.62
C THR A 31 -7.78 -24.09 -51.17
N ALA A 32 -9.02 -24.55 -50.94
CA ALA A 32 -9.56 -25.19 -49.75
C ALA A 32 -9.64 -24.39 -48.42
N SER A 33 -10.88 -23.98 -48.11
CA SER A 33 -11.35 -23.69 -46.76
C SER A 33 -11.32 -24.95 -45.88
N PRO A 34 -10.76 -24.91 -44.66
CA PRO A 34 -11.06 -25.91 -43.64
C PRO A 34 -12.39 -25.60 -42.90
N PRO A 35 -13.06 -26.63 -42.36
CA PRO A 35 -14.44 -26.56 -41.89
C PRO A 35 -14.59 -25.83 -40.55
N ALA A 36 -15.77 -25.24 -40.38
CA ALA A 36 -16.27 -24.69 -39.12
C ALA A 36 -16.33 -25.78 -38.04
N THR A 37 -15.57 -25.60 -36.96
CA THR A 37 -15.75 -26.36 -35.71
C THR A 37 -16.69 -25.59 -34.80
N THR A 38 -17.78 -26.25 -34.43
CA THR A 38 -18.75 -25.88 -33.40
C THR A 38 -18.07 -25.47 -32.07
N PRO A 39 -18.58 -24.45 -31.34
CA PRO A 39 -18.13 -24.18 -29.98
C PRO A 39 -18.53 -25.36 -29.08
N ALA A 40 -17.54 -26.01 -28.46
CA ALA A 40 -17.77 -26.98 -27.41
C ALA A 40 -18.25 -26.25 -26.13
N THR A 41 -19.32 -26.76 -25.55
CA THR A 41 -19.90 -26.37 -24.27
C THR A 41 -18.85 -26.49 -23.15
N PRO A 42 -18.62 -25.46 -22.32
CA PRO A 42 -17.76 -25.58 -21.14
C PRO A 42 -18.39 -26.54 -20.10
N PRO A 43 -17.59 -27.37 -19.41
CA PRO A 43 -18.08 -28.16 -18.27
C PRO A 43 -18.53 -27.23 -17.13
N ALA A 44 -19.64 -27.62 -16.51
CA ALA A 44 -20.28 -26.91 -15.42
C ALA A 44 -19.35 -26.70 -14.22
N ALA A 45 -19.44 -25.50 -13.65
CA ALA A 45 -18.89 -25.15 -12.35
C ALA A 45 -19.52 -26.02 -11.23
N PRO A 46 -18.76 -26.48 -10.23
CA PRO A 46 -19.35 -26.99 -9.01
C PRO A 46 -20.07 -25.86 -8.26
N ALA A 47 -21.32 -26.15 -7.89
CA ALA A 47 -22.21 -25.25 -7.18
C ALA A 47 -21.67 -24.87 -5.79
N PRO A 48 -21.99 -23.68 -5.27
CA PRO A 48 -21.68 -23.28 -3.91
C PRO A 48 -22.45 -24.15 -2.90
N ALA A 49 -21.75 -24.62 -1.88
CA ALA A 49 -22.35 -25.28 -0.73
C ALA A 49 -23.17 -24.28 0.09
N ASP A 50 -24.38 -24.68 0.45
CA ASP A 50 -25.30 -24.01 1.37
C ASP A 50 -24.64 -23.68 2.73
N PRO A 51 -24.89 -22.51 3.33
CA PRO A 51 -24.48 -22.20 4.69
C PRO A 51 -25.36 -22.97 5.69
N ALA A 52 -24.73 -23.83 6.48
CA ALA A 52 -25.35 -24.47 7.64
C ALA A 52 -25.56 -23.45 8.80
N PRO A 53 -26.54 -23.67 9.69
CA PRO A 53 -27.13 -22.64 10.53
C PRO A 53 -26.26 -22.22 11.72
N ALA A 54 -26.46 -20.97 12.13
CA ALA A 54 -25.88 -20.32 13.29
C ALA A 54 -25.96 -21.16 14.58
N ALA A 55 -24.81 -21.41 15.19
CA ALA A 55 -24.70 -21.91 16.55
C ALA A 55 -24.61 -20.74 17.53
N GLN A 56 -25.43 -20.83 18.57
CA GLN A 56 -25.82 -19.80 19.52
C GLN A 56 -24.67 -19.39 20.46
N ALA A 57 -24.57 -18.08 20.72
CA ALA A 57 -23.80 -17.54 21.83
C ALA A 57 -24.51 -17.84 23.17
N PRO A 58 -23.80 -18.32 24.22
CA PRO A 58 -24.34 -18.33 25.57
C PRO A 58 -24.13 -16.97 26.24
N SER A 59 -25.24 -16.29 26.54
CA SER A 59 -25.29 -15.13 27.44
C SER A 59 -25.01 -15.56 28.89
N PRO A 60 -24.19 -14.83 29.67
CA PRO A 60 -24.21 -14.93 31.11
C PRO A 60 -25.34 -14.08 31.73
N PRO A 61 -25.94 -14.54 32.85
CA PRO A 61 -27.16 -13.98 33.41
C PRO A 61 -26.94 -12.70 34.22
N ALA A 62 -27.94 -11.84 34.17
CA ALA A 62 -28.14 -10.72 35.08
C ALA A 62 -28.50 -11.20 36.50
N ALA A 63 -27.95 -10.56 37.52
CA ALA A 63 -28.48 -10.62 38.88
C ALA A 63 -28.18 -9.33 39.66
N THR A 64 -29.27 -8.58 39.87
CA THR A 64 -29.72 -8.08 41.18
C THR A 64 -29.03 -6.85 41.80
N ALA A 65 -29.76 -5.73 41.72
CA ALA A 65 -29.72 -4.62 42.66
C ALA A 65 -30.12 -5.04 44.08
N PRO A 66 -29.76 -4.25 45.11
CA PRO A 66 -30.85 -3.65 45.88
C PRO A 66 -30.68 -2.16 46.17
N GLU A 67 -31.85 -1.61 46.43
CA GLU A 67 -32.28 -0.24 46.70
C GLU A 67 -31.82 0.35 48.04
N MET A 68 -31.82 1.69 48.06
CA MET A 68 -32.17 2.62 49.15
C MET A 68 -31.33 2.66 50.44
N ALA A 69 -30.74 3.83 50.69
CA ALA A 69 -31.31 4.80 51.65
C ALA A 69 -30.60 6.16 51.57
N THR A 70 -31.37 7.22 51.34
CA THR A 70 -31.08 8.60 51.77
C THR A 70 -31.74 8.79 53.15
N PRO A 71 -31.24 9.65 54.07
CA PRO A 71 -31.50 11.09 53.97
C PRO A 71 -30.34 12.01 54.40
N ALA A 72 -30.35 13.23 53.86
CA ALA A 72 -29.57 14.41 54.27
C ALA A 72 -30.21 15.10 55.51
N PRO A 73 -29.84 16.33 55.93
CA PRO A 73 -28.54 17.02 56.04
C PRO A 73 -28.32 17.65 57.45
N ALA A 74 -27.08 18.07 57.80
CA ALA A 74 -26.84 19.20 58.71
C ALA A 74 -25.40 19.76 58.56
N THR A 75 -25.30 21.01 58.11
CA THR A 75 -24.16 21.95 58.24
C THR A 75 -24.26 22.73 59.57
N PRO A 76 -23.33 23.65 59.93
CA PRO A 76 -21.87 23.74 59.75
C PRO A 76 -21.14 24.12 61.07
N SER A 77 -19.81 24.00 61.14
CA SER A 77 -18.95 24.98 61.86
C SER A 77 -17.47 24.84 61.53
N ALA A 78 -16.85 26.01 61.36
CA ALA A 78 -15.44 26.31 61.16
C ALA A 78 -14.55 25.77 62.32
N SER A 79 -13.23 25.65 62.28
CA SER A 79 -12.14 26.48 61.75
C SER A 79 -10.85 25.63 61.86
N THR A 80 -9.89 25.60 60.94
CA THR A 80 -8.61 26.36 61.00
C THR A 80 -7.61 25.74 59.98
N PRO A 81 -6.56 26.47 59.57
CA PRO A 81 -5.83 26.24 58.33
C PRO A 81 -4.66 25.25 58.50
N GLY A 82 -4.62 24.24 57.62
CA GLY A 82 -3.51 23.29 57.47
C GLY A 82 -3.07 23.19 56.02
N THR A 83 -1.91 23.76 55.75
CA THR A 83 -0.94 23.56 54.66
C THR A 83 -1.23 22.47 53.61
N ALA A 84 -1.34 22.92 52.35
CA ALA A 84 -0.97 22.27 51.09
C ALA A 84 -1.28 20.77 50.88
N THR A 85 -2.38 20.50 50.17
CA THR A 85 -2.66 19.22 49.50
C THR A 85 -2.21 19.29 48.03
N PRO A 86 -1.42 18.34 47.50
CA PRO A 86 -1.15 18.25 46.07
C PRO A 86 -2.43 17.82 45.30
N PRO A 87 -2.70 18.38 44.11
CA PRO A 87 -3.88 18.03 43.33
C PRO A 87 -3.78 16.63 42.70
N ALA A 88 -4.96 16.07 42.51
CA ALA A 88 -5.31 14.74 42.02
C ALA A 88 -4.50 14.22 40.83
N ALA A 89 -4.24 12.91 40.87
CA ALA A 89 -3.72 12.11 39.77
C ALA A 89 -4.65 12.20 38.54
N THR A 90 -4.08 12.70 37.45
CA THR A 90 -4.60 12.60 36.09
C THR A 90 -4.53 11.14 35.61
N PRO A 91 -5.46 10.68 34.76
CA PRO A 91 -5.43 9.35 34.15
C PRO A 91 -4.13 9.12 33.33
N PRO A 92 -3.66 7.86 33.20
CA PRO A 92 -2.34 7.56 32.67
C PRO A 92 -2.24 7.91 31.18
N ALA A 93 -1.05 8.38 30.84
CA ALA A 93 -0.58 8.78 29.54
C ALA A 93 -1.00 7.80 28.43
N ALA A 94 -1.45 8.39 27.31
CA ALA A 94 -1.33 7.77 26.00
C ALA A 94 0.08 7.19 25.84
N ALA A 95 0.14 6.00 25.25
CA ALA A 95 1.37 5.31 24.91
C ALA A 95 2.36 6.29 24.28
N GLN A 96 3.51 6.46 24.93
CA GLN A 96 4.58 7.30 24.44
C GLN A 96 5.14 6.62 23.18
N THR A 97 4.75 7.10 22.01
CA THR A 97 5.55 6.97 20.80
C THR A 97 6.98 7.39 21.16
N PRO A 98 8.03 6.63 20.77
CA PRO A 98 9.41 7.07 20.98
C PRO A 98 9.57 8.49 20.45
N ALA A 99 9.81 9.44 21.35
CA ALA A 99 9.99 10.83 20.97
C ALA A 99 11.25 10.92 20.10
N THR A 100 11.08 11.19 18.81
CA THR A 100 12.16 11.64 17.92
C THR A 100 12.90 12.78 18.62
N SER A 101 14.24 12.73 18.61
CA SER A 101 15.04 13.73 19.32
C SER A 101 14.76 15.13 18.77
N PRO A 102 14.75 16.20 19.60
CA PRO A 102 14.44 17.56 19.13
C PRO A 102 15.33 18.07 17.98
N ALA A 103 16.53 17.52 17.84
CA ALA A 103 17.44 17.81 16.74
C ALA A 103 16.97 17.17 15.42
N ASP A 104 16.48 15.93 15.46
CA ASP A 104 15.95 15.20 14.29
C ASP A 104 14.62 15.83 13.83
N GLN A 105 13.77 16.25 14.76
CA GLN A 105 12.53 16.98 14.43
C GLN A 105 12.79 18.31 13.72
N LYS A 106 13.86 19.01 14.09
CA LYS A 106 14.23 20.29 13.46
C LYS A 106 14.81 20.09 12.05
N ALA A 107 15.55 19.00 11.84
CA ALA A 107 16.03 18.60 10.52
C ALA A 107 14.86 18.18 9.60
N GLN A 108 13.96 17.35 10.11
CA GLN A 108 12.72 16.93 9.42
C GLN A 108 11.84 18.13 9.02
N ALA A 109 11.66 19.10 9.92
CA ALA A 109 10.88 20.30 9.63
C ALA A 109 11.48 21.21 8.53
N THR A 110 12.75 20.98 8.16
CA THR A 110 13.42 21.70 7.08
C THR A 110 13.33 20.96 5.74
N GLU A 111 12.96 19.67 5.75
CA GLU A 111 12.76 18.90 4.52
C GLU A 111 11.40 19.24 3.88
N PRO A 112 11.36 19.52 2.56
CA PRO A 112 10.11 19.84 1.89
C PRO A 112 9.18 18.62 1.88
N PHE A 113 7.98 18.78 2.46
CA PHE A 113 6.95 17.76 2.41
C PHE A 113 6.26 17.78 1.03
N GLY A 114 6.34 16.68 0.28
CA GLY A 114 5.79 16.57 -1.07
C GLY A 114 6.64 17.27 -2.13
N GLU A 115 7.92 16.93 -2.18
CA GLU A 115 8.87 17.42 -3.19
C GLU A 115 8.61 16.74 -4.55
N GLU A 116 8.34 17.50 -5.61
CA GLU A 116 8.26 16.90 -6.96
C GLU A 116 9.63 16.44 -7.42
N VAL A 117 9.78 15.14 -7.65
CA VAL A 117 10.98 14.53 -8.18
C VAL A 117 10.65 13.64 -9.36
N THR A 118 11.64 13.34 -10.18
CA THR A 118 11.49 12.37 -11.28
C THR A 118 12.28 11.12 -10.93
N LEU A 119 11.58 10.00 -10.71
CA LEU A 119 12.22 8.71 -10.57
C LEU A 119 12.85 8.32 -11.91
N THR A 120 14.09 7.85 -11.84
CA THR A 120 14.80 7.32 -13.00
C THR A 120 14.85 5.81 -12.88
N ALA A 121 14.44 5.12 -13.94
CA ALA A 121 14.51 3.66 -14.01
C ALA A 121 15.96 3.19 -13.79
N LYS A 122 16.18 2.42 -12.73
CA LYS A 122 17.44 1.76 -12.42
C LYS A 122 17.29 0.26 -12.66
N LYS A 123 18.37 -0.41 -13.04
CA LYS A 123 18.40 -1.87 -13.09
C LYS A 123 18.29 -2.39 -11.65
N VAL A 124 17.33 -3.26 -11.41
CA VAL A 124 17.05 -3.81 -10.09
C VAL A 124 16.90 -5.32 -10.16
N LEU A 125 17.32 -5.98 -9.08
CA LEU A 125 16.90 -7.33 -8.78
C LEU A 125 15.64 -7.25 -7.92
N SER A 126 14.54 -7.79 -8.42
CA SER A 126 13.24 -7.74 -7.75
C SER A 126 12.84 -9.11 -7.22
N LEU A 127 12.20 -9.15 -6.05
CA LEU A 127 11.59 -10.32 -5.42
C LEU A 127 10.13 -10.01 -5.15
N ARG A 128 9.22 -10.81 -5.68
CA ARG A 128 7.79 -10.67 -5.38
C ARG A 128 7.46 -11.26 -4.02
N GLY A 129 6.77 -10.47 -3.20
CA GLY A 129 6.28 -10.85 -1.88
C GLY A 129 4.82 -10.46 -1.69
N THR A 130 4.21 -11.05 -0.68
CA THR A 130 2.87 -10.69 -0.19
C THR A 130 2.92 -10.66 1.33
N SER A 131 2.26 -9.71 1.95
CA SER A 131 2.20 -9.58 3.41
C SER A 131 0.82 -9.11 3.85
N ASN A 132 0.54 -9.25 5.15
CA ASN A 132 -0.54 -8.55 5.82
C ASN A 132 0.01 -7.31 6.55
N TRP A 133 -0.89 -6.54 7.15
CA TRP A 133 -0.58 -5.32 7.89
C TRP A 133 0.19 -5.57 9.19
N GLU A 134 -0.14 -6.64 9.92
CA GLU A 134 0.49 -6.97 11.22
C GLU A 134 1.95 -7.40 11.10
N SER A 135 2.33 -8.03 9.98
CA SER A 135 3.69 -8.53 9.72
C SER A 135 4.35 -7.80 8.55
N ALA A 136 3.86 -6.61 8.20
CA ALA A 136 4.31 -5.83 7.06
C ALA A 136 5.82 -5.60 7.10
N PHE A 137 6.31 -5.02 8.19
CA PHE A 137 7.72 -4.68 8.34
C PHE A 137 8.60 -5.92 8.38
N ASP A 138 8.26 -6.94 9.17
CA ASP A 138 9.02 -8.20 9.25
C ASP A 138 9.17 -8.88 7.89
N ASN A 139 8.08 -8.99 7.11
CA ASN A 139 8.11 -9.61 5.79
C ASN A 139 8.91 -8.79 4.78
N ILE A 140 8.84 -7.46 4.86
CA ILE A 140 9.68 -6.57 4.06
C ILE A 140 11.16 -6.78 4.41
N VAL A 141 11.52 -6.77 5.69
CA VAL A 141 12.89 -7.01 6.17
C VAL A 141 13.38 -8.38 5.71
N GLU A 142 12.57 -9.43 5.82
CA GLU A 142 12.90 -10.78 5.35
C GLU A 142 13.14 -10.83 3.84
N SER A 143 12.32 -10.14 3.05
CA SER A 143 12.50 -10.08 1.60
C SER A 143 13.80 -9.35 1.21
N VAL A 144 14.14 -8.24 1.88
CA VAL A 144 15.39 -7.50 1.70
C VAL A 144 16.58 -8.37 2.09
N LYS A 145 16.49 -9.10 3.21
CA LYS A 145 17.50 -10.07 3.65
C LYS A 145 17.72 -11.16 2.61
N THR A 146 16.64 -11.68 2.03
CA THR A 146 16.67 -12.75 1.02
C THR A 146 17.39 -12.29 -0.24
N LEU A 147 17.05 -11.11 -0.76
CA LEU A 147 17.72 -10.52 -1.92
C LEU A 147 19.19 -10.18 -1.64
N THR A 148 19.47 -9.57 -0.49
CA THR A 148 20.85 -9.21 -0.10
C THR A 148 21.72 -10.46 0.01
N ALA A 149 21.26 -11.51 0.70
CA ALA A 149 21.97 -12.77 0.82
C ALA A 149 22.19 -13.47 -0.54
N PHE A 150 21.26 -13.30 -1.49
CA PHE A 150 21.43 -13.79 -2.85
C PHE A 150 22.53 -13.02 -3.60
N LEU A 151 22.54 -11.69 -3.51
CA LEU A 151 23.57 -10.84 -4.11
C LEU A 151 24.96 -11.13 -3.52
N ASP A 152 25.06 -11.28 -2.20
CA ASP A 152 26.30 -11.63 -1.50
C ASP A 152 26.89 -12.95 -1.99
N LYS A 153 26.05 -13.98 -2.19
CA LYS A 153 26.49 -15.27 -2.75
C LYS A 153 27.05 -15.16 -4.16
N GLN A 154 26.60 -14.17 -4.93
CA GLN A 154 27.12 -13.90 -6.27
C GLN A 154 28.29 -12.90 -6.27
N GLY A 155 28.66 -12.37 -5.10
CA GLY A 155 29.67 -11.30 -5.00
C GLY A 155 29.23 -9.98 -5.62
N VAL A 156 27.91 -9.78 -5.80
CA VAL A 156 27.33 -8.56 -6.36
C VAL A 156 26.99 -7.63 -5.21
N LYS A 157 27.35 -6.35 -5.33
CA LYS A 157 26.96 -5.32 -4.36
C LYS A 157 25.70 -4.61 -4.82
N ALA A 158 24.87 -4.21 -3.86
CA ALA A 158 23.78 -3.28 -4.12
C ALA A 158 24.34 -1.93 -4.59
N ALA A 159 23.70 -1.35 -5.61
CA ALA A 159 24.01 -0.06 -6.21
C ALA A 159 23.16 1.09 -5.62
N GLY A 160 22.46 0.83 -4.51
CA GLY A 160 21.58 1.81 -3.88
C GLY A 160 20.75 1.24 -2.72
N PRO A 161 19.90 2.06 -2.10
CA PRO A 161 18.93 1.62 -1.10
C PRO A 161 17.93 0.62 -1.68
N ALA A 162 17.37 -0.24 -0.82
CA ALA A 162 16.29 -1.14 -1.22
C ALA A 162 15.00 -0.35 -1.44
N LEU A 163 14.24 -0.74 -2.46
CA LEU A 163 12.94 -0.18 -2.78
C LEU A 163 11.84 -1.24 -2.58
N ILE A 164 10.68 -0.83 -2.10
CA ILE A 164 9.48 -1.66 -2.00
C ILE A 164 8.41 -1.03 -2.88
N VAL A 165 8.06 -1.70 -3.97
CA VAL A 165 7.02 -1.25 -4.90
C VAL A 165 5.72 -1.98 -4.57
N TYR A 166 4.73 -1.25 -4.08
CA TYR A 166 3.42 -1.79 -3.77
C TYR A 166 2.62 -1.95 -5.06
N THR A 167 2.33 -3.20 -5.41
CA THR A 167 1.65 -3.56 -6.67
C THR A 167 0.15 -3.76 -6.50
N SER A 168 -0.28 -4.08 -5.28
CA SER A 168 -1.69 -4.24 -4.91
C SER A 168 -1.82 -4.13 -3.41
N THR A 169 -2.89 -3.50 -2.94
CA THR A 169 -3.17 -3.30 -1.53
C THR A 169 -4.67 -3.44 -1.30
N ASP A 170 -5.06 -4.12 -0.21
CA ASP A 170 -6.43 -4.40 0.19
C ASP A 170 -6.56 -4.49 1.72
N ASP A 171 -7.78 -4.65 2.24
CA ASP A 171 -8.02 -4.70 3.69
C ASP A 171 -7.32 -5.87 4.40
N ALA A 172 -7.01 -6.96 3.70
CA ALA A 172 -6.36 -8.13 4.28
C ALA A 172 -4.82 -8.06 4.20
N GLY A 173 -4.28 -7.30 3.24
CA GLY A 173 -2.84 -7.14 3.09
C GLY A 173 -2.45 -6.48 1.78
N PHE A 174 -1.24 -6.80 1.32
CA PHE A 174 -0.67 -6.20 0.12
C PHE A 174 0.32 -7.13 -0.59
N SER A 175 0.46 -6.91 -1.88
CA SER A 175 1.48 -7.51 -2.74
C SER A 175 2.52 -6.47 -3.10
N PHE A 176 3.78 -6.82 -2.94
CA PHE A 176 4.90 -5.91 -3.16
C PHE A 176 6.02 -6.57 -3.96
N LEU A 177 6.84 -5.74 -4.59
CA LEU A 177 8.12 -6.11 -5.14
C LEU A 177 9.20 -5.46 -4.29
N THR A 178 10.05 -6.28 -3.69
CA THR A 178 11.29 -5.79 -3.09
C THR A 178 12.32 -5.70 -4.18
N GLU A 179 12.92 -4.54 -4.36
CA GLU A 179 13.87 -4.26 -5.42
C GLU A 179 15.18 -3.77 -4.82
N ILE A 180 16.29 -4.38 -5.22
CA ILE A 180 17.63 -3.88 -4.87
C ILE A 180 18.32 -3.42 -6.16
N PRO A 181 18.71 -2.14 -6.28
CA PRO A 181 19.46 -1.64 -7.42
C PRO A 181 20.77 -2.41 -7.58
N VAL A 182 21.12 -2.75 -8.83
CA VAL A 182 22.36 -3.46 -9.16
C VAL A 182 22.95 -2.94 -10.46
N ASP A 183 24.29 -2.84 -10.53
CA ASP A 183 24.99 -2.38 -11.74
C ASP A 183 25.20 -3.50 -12.78
N GLN A 184 24.95 -4.75 -12.41
CA GLN A 184 25.17 -5.92 -13.24
C GLN A 184 23.99 -6.89 -13.18
N ASP A 185 23.83 -7.70 -14.22
CA ASP A 185 22.82 -8.75 -14.24
C ASP A 185 23.27 -9.92 -13.36
N VAL A 186 22.32 -10.46 -12.60
CA VAL A 186 22.52 -11.68 -11.82
C VAL A 186 21.92 -12.87 -12.54
N THR A 187 22.55 -14.03 -12.37
CA THR A 187 22.10 -15.28 -13.00
C THR A 187 21.50 -16.20 -11.95
N ASN A 188 20.88 -17.33 -12.34
CA ASN A 188 20.32 -18.30 -11.38
C ASN A 188 19.29 -17.68 -10.41
N LEU A 189 18.41 -16.84 -10.94
CA LEU A 189 17.33 -16.21 -10.19
C LEU A 189 16.49 -17.27 -9.46
N GLY A 190 16.21 -17.00 -8.18
CA GLY A 190 15.34 -17.85 -7.37
C GLY A 190 13.88 -17.79 -7.83
N LYS A 191 13.04 -18.60 -7.18
CA LYS A 191 11.58 -18.50 -7.36
C LYS A 191 11.14 -17.08 -6.97
N ASP A 192 10.26 -16.49 -7.77
CA ASP A 192 9.71 -15.14 -7.58
C ASP A 192 10.74 -13.99 -7.69
N MET A 193 11.99 -14.29 -8.08
CA MET A 193 13.01 -13.28 -8.38
C MET A 193 13.07 -12.99 -9.88
N SER A 194 13.25 -11.72 -10.23
CA SER A 194 13.41 -11.28 -11.61
C SER A 194 14.33 -10.08 -11.71
N MET A 195 15.07 -9.97 -12.82
CA MET A 195 15.70 -8.71 -13.20
C MET A 195 14.66 -7.82 -13.87
N SER A 196 14.49 -6.59 -13.36
CA SER A 196 13.59 -5.60 -13.95
C SER A 196 14.19 -4.19 -13.83
N GLN A 197 13.41 -3.20 -14.26
CA GLN A 197 13.72 -1.79 -14.01
C GLN A 197 12.83 -1.27 -12.89
N SER A 198 13.40 -0.43 -12.03
CA SER A 198 12.62 0.28 -11.01
C SER A 198 11.60 1.21 -11.67
N PRO A 199 10.51 1.56 -10.98
CA PRO A 199 9.56 2.55 -11.46
C PRO A 199 10.24 3.87 -11.84
N ASP A 200 9.77 4.50 -12.90
CA ASP A 200 10.22 5.81 -13.38
C ASP A 200 9.05 6.76 -13.61
N GLY A 201 9.38 8.04 -13.74
CA GLY A 201 8.43 9.11 -14.03
C GLY A 201 8.27 10.12 -12.90
N LYS A 202 7.32 11.03 -13.08
CA LYS A 202 7.04 12.11 -12.13
C LYS A 202 6.38 11.54 -10.87
N THR A 203 6.92 11.89 -9.72
CA THR A 203 6.45 11.45 -8.42
C THR A 203 6.57 12.58 -7.41
N LEU A 204 5.81 12.50 -6.33
CA LEU A 204 6.08 13.29 -5.14
C LEU A 204 6.87 12.45 -4.16
N LYS A 205 7.97 13.00 -3.64
CA LYS A 205 8.77 12.41 -2.58
C LYS A 205 8.32 12.98 -1.23
N PHE A 206 8.09 12.09 -0.29
CA PHE A 206 7.85 12.35 1.11
C PHE A 206 8.86 11.57 1.92
N VAL A 207 9.29 12.10 3.06
CA VAL A 207 10.29 11.44 3.90
C VAL A 207 9.63 11.06 5.22
N HIS A 208 9.59 9.76 5.48
CA HIS A 208 9.21 9.21 6.77
C HIS A 208 10.47 9.05 7.63
N HIS A 209 10.36 9.43 8.89
CA HIS A 209 11.39 9.21 9.89
C HIS A 209 10.78 8.61 11.15
N GLY A 210 11.36 7.53 11.63
CA GLY A 210 10.90 6.83 12.84
C GLY A 210 10.43 5.41 12.53
N SER A 211 9.75 4.79 13.49
CA SER A 211 9.29 3.40 13.37
C SER A 211 8.30 3.24 12.23
N TYR A 212 8.39 2.08 11.56
CA TYR A 212 7.43 1.69 10.53
C TYR A 212 5.98 1.69 11.06
N ASP A 213 5.74 1.42 12.35
CA ASP A 213 4.42 1.55 12.98
C ASP A 213 3.77 2.93 12.79
N ASN A 214 4.59 3.97 12.61
CA ASN A 214 4.14 5.34 12.47
C ASN A 214 3.94 5.75 10.99
N MET A 215 4.03 4.80 10.06
CA MET A 215 3.82 5.04 8.62
C MET A 215 2.41 5.51 8.30
N ASP A 216 1.41 5.03 9.03
CA ASP A 216 0.01 5.41 8.83
C ASP A 216 -0.19 6.94 8.87
N ASN A 217 0.41 7.60 9.88
CA ASN A 217 0.42 9.06 10.00
C ASN A 217 1.05 9.76 8.79
N THR A 218 2.06 9.13 8.17
CA THR A 218 2.72 9.69 6.97
C THR A 218 1.81 9.55 5.75
N TYR A 219 1.15 8.40 5.59
CA TYR A 219 0.19 8.18 4.51
C TYR A 219 -1.04 9.09 4.61
N GLU A 220 -1.53 9.35 5.82
CA GLU A 220 -2.58 10.35 6.04
C GLU A 220 -2.12 11.76 5.63
N ALA A 221 -0.92 12.17 6.05
CA ALA A 221 -0.37 13.47 5.69
C ALA A 221 -0.14 13.62 4.17
N ILE A 222 0.32 12.56 3.51
CA ILE A 222 0.47 12.48 2.05
C ILE A 222 -0.89 12.70 1.37
N THR A 223 -1.92 11.98 1.80
CA THR A 223 -3.26 12.05 1.22
C THR A 223 -3.84 13.46 1.33
N ASN A 224 -3.72 14.09 2.50
CA ASN A 224 -4.13 15.47 2.69
C ASN A 224 -3.35 16.44 1.79
N HIS A 225 -2.04 16.24 1.63
CA HIS A 225 -1.22 17.07 0.76
C HIS A 225 -1.61 16.96 -0.72
N LEU A 226 -1.96 15.75 -1.17
CA LEU A 226 -2.44 15.50 -2.52
C LEU A 226 -3.79 16.19 -2.77
N ASP A 227 -4.73 16.09 -1.81
CA ASP A 227 -6.03 16.75 -1.89
C ASP A 227 -5.91 18.28 -1.92
N ASP A 228 -5.13 18.86 -1.01
CA ASP A 228 -4.87 20.31 -0.93
C ASP A 228 -4.33 20.87 -2.25
N LYS A 229 -3.43 20.12 -2.90
CA LYS A 229 -2.85 20.49 -4.20
C LYS A 229 -3.68 20.02 -5.40
N LYS A 230 -4.78 19.29 -5.18
CA LYS A 230 -5.61 18.68 -6.22
C LYS A 230 -4.81 17.83 -7.20
N LEU A 231 -3.86 17.07 -6.67
CA LEU A 231 -3.02 16.16 -7.43
C LEU A 231 -3.61 14.75 -7.35
N GLU A 232 -3.64 14.08 -8.50
CA GLU A 232 -4.06 12.68 -8.58
C GLU A 232 -2.83 11.78 -8.56
N ALA A 233 -2.75 10.91 -7.55
CA ALA A 233 -1.75 9.85 -7.48
C ALA A 233 -2.18 8.63 -8.32
N LYS A 234 -1.21 7.79 -8.67
CA LYS A 234 -1.47 6.45 -9.19
C LYS A 234 -1.77 5.50 -8.02
N ASP A 235 -2.45 4.40 -8.31
CA ASP A 235 -2.71 3.29 -7.36
C ASP A 235 -1.44 2.44 -7.11
N THR A 236 -0.29 3.08 -6.89
CA THR A 236 1.01 2.43 -6.68
C THR A 236 1.86 3.34 -5.82
N PHE A 237 2.53 2.75 -4.84
CA PHE A 237 3.45 3.46 -3.95
C PHE A 237 4.82 2.81 -4.05
N VAL A 238 5.88 3.61 -3.90
CA VAL A 238 7.25 3.12 -3.85
C VAL A 238 7.91 3.65 -2.59
N GLU A 239 8.31 2.76 -1.70
CA GLU A 239 9.10 3.11 -0.53
C GLU A 239 10.57 2.83 -0.81
N GLU A 240 11.46 3.76 -0.50
CA GLU A 240 12.91 3.58 -0.58
C GLU A 240 13.50 3.68 0.83
N TYR A 241 14.10 2.60 1.27
CA TYR A 241 14.72 2.49 2.59
C TYR A 241 16.12 3.10 2.54
N VAL A 242 16.21 4.40 2.80
CA VAL A 242 17.46 5.17 2.82
C VAL A 242 18.43 4.59 3.85
N THR A 243 17.90 4.24 5.02
CA THR A 243 18.61 3.45 6.04
C THR A 243 18.37 1.96 5.83
N ASN A 244 19.41 1.13 6.03
CA ASN A 244 19.27 -0.32 5.87
C ASN A 244 18.34 -0.91 6.95
N PRO A 245 17.19 -1.50 6.58
CA PRO A 245 16.21 -2.00 7.55
C PRO A 245 16.68 -3.27 8.29
N LEU A 246 17.75 -3.92 7.84
CA LEU A 246 18.33 -5.10 8.50
C LEU A 246 19.21 -4.75 9.71
N THR A 247 19.71 -3.52 9.77
CA THR A 247 20.74 -3.10 10.74
C THR A 247 20.36 -1.85 11.51
N THR A 248 19.40 -1.08 11.01
CA THR A 248 18.97 0.18 11.61
C THR A 248 17.86 -0.10 12.61
N ALA A 249 17.93 0.53 13.78
CA ALA A 249 16.85 0.44 14.76
C ALA A 249 15.58 1.10 14.21
N GLU A 250 14.42 0.56 14.56
CA GLU A 250 13.12 0.99 14.01
C GLU A 250 12.87 2.48 14.23
N ASP A 251 13.23 3.02 15.40
CA ASP A 251 13.11 4.45 15.73
C ASP A 251 13.99 5.38 14.89
N LYS A 252 14.92 4.83 14.11
CA LYS A 252 15.89 5.56 13.28
C LYS A 252 15.74 5.27 11.78
N LEU A 253 14.67 4.58 11.39
CA LEU A 253 14.43 4.34 9.97
C LEU A 253 14.13 5.65 9.27
N VAL A 254 14.77 5.83 8.11
CA VAL A 254 14.45 6.89 7.16
C VAL A 254 14.00 6.22 5.88
N ILE A 255 12.75 6.49 5.51
CA ILE A 255 12.08 5.86 4.38
C ILE A 255 11.52 6.96 3.49
N ASN A 256 11.97 7.02 2.24
CA ASN A 256 11.40 7.91 1.25
C ASN A 256 10.16 7.25 0.65
N VAL A 257 8.99 7.85 0.82
CA VAL A 257 7.75 7.42 0.19
C VAL A 257 7.58 8.22 -1.09
N PHE A 258 7.61 7.54 -2.23
CA PHE A 258 7.35 8.11 -3.54
C PHE A 258 5.94 7.78 -3.99
N VAL A 259 5.21 8.82 -4.39
CA VAL A 259 3.84 8.73 -4.88
C VAL A 259 3.78 9.18 -6.35
N PRO A 260 3.81 8.22 -7.31
CA PRO A 260 3.73 8.53 -8.72
C PRO A 260 2.45 9.31 -9.04
N LEU A 261 2.59 10.37 -9.82
CA LEU A 261 1.46 11.19 -10.25
C LEU A 261 0.82 10.63 -11.54
N LYS A 262 -0.47 10.91 -11.73
CA LYS A 262 -1.25 10.46 -12.89
C LYS A 262 -1.00 11.31 -14.15
#